data_AF-A0A1C7LUK3-F1
#
_entry.id   AF-A0A1C7LUK3-F1
#
_cell.length_a   1.000
_cell.length_b   1.000
_cell.length_c   1.000
_cell.angle_alpha   90.00
_cell.angle_beta   90.00
_cell.angle_gamma   90.00
#
_symmetry.space_group_name_H-M   'P 1'
#
loop_
_entity.id
_entity.type
_entity.pdbx_description
1 polymer ?
#
loop_
_entity_poly.entity_id
_entity_poly.type
_entity_poly.pdbx_seq_one_letter_code
_entity_poly.pdbx_strand_id
1 'polypeptide(L)'
;MSDTAAIRRQLKIKSGSAKRLYKEHRSYQREEEDLKRKLDGFRASGAEDWDINNARRMMEESAKMVTDTASRLGVIVQELREIILSAEKDPALAEDEDMMKAKETLEEVSI
;
A
#
# COMPACT_ATOMS: atom_id res chain seq x y z
N MET A 1 5.01 -30.46 -9.97
CA MET A 1 4.51 -29.78 -11.20
C MET A 1 3.24 -28.97 -10.95
N SER A 2 2.21 -29.51 -10.30
CA SER A 2 0.99 -28.72 -9.95
C SER A 2 1.29 -27.53 -9.01
N ASP A 3 2.14 -27.76 -8.00
CA ASP A 3 2.42 -26.75 -6.96
C ASP A 3 3.29 -25.59 -7.46
N THR A 4 4.29 -25.85 -8.31
CA THR A 4 5.13 -24.82 -8.95
C THR A 4 4.29 -23.82 -9.73
N ALA A 5 3.35 -24.30 -10.56
CA ALA A 5 2.47 -23.43 -11.35
C ALA A 5 1.51 -22.63 -10.46
N ALA A 6 1.01 -23.23 -9.37
CA ALA A 6 0.18 -22.55 -8.39
C ALA A 6 0.97 -21.45 -7.65
N ILE A 7 2.21 -21.72 -7.24
CA ILE A 7 3.10 -20.75 -6.57
C ILE A 7 3.41 -19.59 -7.52
N ARG A 8 3.80 -19.86 -8.77
CA ARG A 8 4.02 -18.82 -9.80
C ARG A 8 2.80 -17.91 -9.97
N ARG A 9 1.61 -18.51 -10.08
CA ARG A 9 0.36 -17.75 -10.18
C ARG A 9 0.13 -16.87 -8.94
N GLN A 10 0.39 -17.38 -7.75
CA GLN A 10 0.23 -16.63 -6.50
C GLN A 10 1.25 -15.50 -6.37
N LEU A 11 2.51 -15.69 -6.79
CA LEU A 11 3.52 -14.62 -6.86
C LEU A 11 2.99 -13.44 -7.67
N LYS A 12 2.46 -13.70 -8.86
CA LYS A 12 1.90 -12.66 -9.73
C LYS A 12 0.68 -11.95 -9.12
N ILE A 13 -0.25 -12.72 -8.54
CA ILE A 13 -1.47 -12.18 -7.92
C ILE A 13 -1.13 -11.28 -6.73
N LYS A 14 -0.31 -11.79 -5.80
CA LYS A 14 0.01 -11.08 -4.56
C LYS A 14 0.88 -9.86 -4.82
N SER A 15 1.84 -9.93 -5.73
CA SER A 15 2.64 -8.77 -6.15
C SER A 15 1.75 -7.67 -6.75
N GLY A 16 0.84 -8.03 -7.66
CA GLY A 16 -0.09 -7.07 -8.26
C GLY A 16 -1.03 -6.42 -7.23
N SER A 17 -1.52 -7.20 -6.26
CA SER A 17 -2.37 -6.68 -5.17
C SER A 17 -1.60 -5.76 -4.23
N ALA A 18 -0.39 -6.15 -3.81
CA ALA A 18 0.47 -5.33 -2.97
C ALA A 18 0.81 -3.99 -3.63
N LYS A 19 1.21 -4.02 -4.90
CA LYS A 19 1.54 -2.80 -5.67
C LYS A 19 0.34 -1.86 -5.82
N ARG A 20 -0.87 -2.37 -6.02
CA ARG A 20 -2.09 -1.55 -6.10
C ARG A 20 -2.43 -0.91 -4.75
N LEU A 21 -2.44 -1.71 -3.68
CA LEU A 21 -2.71 -1.21 -2.33
C LEU A 21 -1.65 -0.19 -1.88
N TYR A 22 -0.39 -0.38 -2.24
CA TYR A 22 0.66 0.59 -1.96
C TYR A 22 0.41 1.92 -2.67
N LYS A 23 0.04 1.91 -3.95
CA LYS A 23 -0.32 3.14 -4.69
C LYS A 23 -1.54 3.84 -4.10
N GLU A 24 -2.55 3.08 -3.69
CA GLU A 24 -3.75 3.58 -3.02
C GLU A 24 -3.39 4.24 -1.69
N HIS A 25 -2.62 3.56 -0.85
CA HIS A 25 -2.11 4.08 0.43
C HIS A 25 -1.33 5.39 0.24
N ARG A 26 -0.40 5.43 -0.71
CA ARG A 26 0.36 6.64 -1.07
C ARG A 26 -0.53 7.78 -1.57
N SER A 27 -1.66 7.47 -2.21
CA SER A 27 -2.62 8.48 -2.63
C SER A 27 -3.30 9.14 -1.43
N TYR A 28 -3.76 8.33 -0.46
CA TYR A 28 -4.36 8.87 0.76
C TYR A 28 -3.37 9.63 1.63
N GLN A 29 -2.11 9.20 1.71
CA GLN A 29 -1.07 9.97 2.41
C GLN A 29 -0.89 11.37 1.82
N ARG A 30 -0.88 11.49 0.48
CA ARG A 30 -0.79 12.80 -0.19
C ARG A 30 -2.03 13.65 0.06
N GLU A 31 -3.21 13.06 0.00
CA GLU A 31 -4.45 13.75 0.29
C GLU A 31 -4.50 14.28 1.74
N GLU A 32 -4.09 13.47 2.71
CA GLU A 32 -3.98 13.87 4.11
C GLU A 32 -3.01 15.06 4.28
N GLU A 33 -1.83 15.00 3.63
CA GLU A 33 -0.86 16.10 3.64
C GLU A 33 -1.44 17.40 3.04
N ASP A 34 -2.13 17.31 1.91
CA ASP A 34 -2.72 18.47 1.23
C ASP A 34 -3.86 19.07 2.06
N LEU A 35 -4.70 18.25 2.68
CA LEU A 35 -5.76 18.69 3.59
C LEU A 35 -5.19 19.33 4.85
N LYS A 36 -4.09 18.79 5.38
CA LYS A 36 -3.37 19.39 6.51
C LYS A 36 -2.82 20.77 6.14
N ARG A 37 -2.15 20.91 4.98
CA ARG A 37 -1.68 22.21 4.46
C ARG A 37 -2.83 23.20 4.30
N LYS A 38 -3.97 22.76 3.77
CA LYS A 38 -5.17 23.59 3.61
C LYS A 38 -5.72 24.06 4.96
N LEU A 39 -5.83 23.17 5.93
CA LEU A 39 -6.30 23.48 7.29
C LEU A 39 -5.36 24.49 7.98
N ASP A 40 -4.05 24.29 7.87
CA ASP A 40 -3.05 25.21 8.43
C ASP A 40 -3.11 26.58 7.74
N GLY A 41 -3.34 26.62 6.42
CA GLY A 41 -3.58 27.84 5.67
C GLY A 41 -4.82 28.61 6.17
N PHE A 42 -5.96 27.94 6.35
CA PHE A 42 -7.18 28.55 6.89
C PHE A 42 -6.99 29.11 8.30
N ARG A 43 -6.24 28.42 9.16
CA ARG A 43 -5.89 28.91 10.50
C ARG A 43 -5.01 30.15 10.43
N ALA A 44 -4.01 30.16 9.54
CA ALA A 44 -3.08 31.27 9.39
C ALA A 44 -3.75 32.53 8.79
N SER A 45 -4.72 32.35 7.88
CA SER A 45 -5.45 33.46 7.27
C SER A 45 -6.62 33.98 8.10
N GLY A 46 -6.93 33.36 9.24
CA GLY A 46 -8.10 33.70 10.05
C GLY A 46 -9.42 33.46 9.31
N ALA A 47 -9.51 32.35 8.56
CA ALA A 47 -10.74 31.96 7.87
C ALA A 47 -11.90 31.71 8.85
N GLU A 48 -13.13 31.64 8.33
CA GLU A 48 -14.32 31.39 9.16
C GLU A 48 -14.26 30.02 9.83
N ASP A 49 -14.85 29.92 11.02
CA ASP A 49 -14.92 28.68 11.80
C ASP A 49 -15.50 27.51 10.99
N TRP A 50 -16.47 27.78 10.11
CA TRP A 50 -17.04 26.74 9.25
C TRP A 50 -15.98 26.13 8.31
N ASP A 51 -15.15 26.95 7.66
CA ASP A 51 -14.09 26.50 6.75
C ASP A 51 -13.03 25.67 7.48
N ILE A 52 -12.60 26.14 8.66
CA ILE A 52 -11.63 25.44 9.51
C ILE A 52 -12.19 24.08 9.96
N ASN A 53 -13.44 24.05 10.42
CA ASN A 53 -14.06 22.81 10.90
C ASN A 53 -14.32 21.82 9.76
N ASN A 54 -14.71 22.31 8.59
CA ASN A 54 -14.90 21.47 7.41
C ASN A 54 -13.58 20.86 6.93
N ALA A 55 -12.52 21.66 6.80
CA ALA A 55 -11.19 21.18 6.42
C ALA A 55 -10.64 20.15 7.43
N ARG A 56 -10.87 20.36 8.73
CA ARG A 56 -10.49 19.40 9.78
C ARG A 56 -11.20 18.05 9.61
N ARG A 57 -12.53 18.06 9.41
CA ARG A 57 -13.29 16.83 9.19
C ARG A 57 -12.79 16.05 7.98
N MET A 58 -12.53 16.74 6.86
CA MET A 58 -11.97 16.10 5.67
C MET A 58 -10.61 15.47 5.95
N MET A 59 -9.72 16.18 6.65
CA MET A 59 -8.41 15.65 7.04
C MET A 59 -8.55 14.40 7.93
N GLU A 60 -9.45 14.42 8.91
CA GLU A 60 -9.72 13.27 9.79
C GLU A 60 -10.26 12.05 9.03
N GLU A 61 -11.13 12.26 8.04
CA GLU A 61 -11.61 11.16 7.17
C GLU A 61 -10.48 10.60 6.30
N SER A 62 -9.61 11.45 5.74
CA SER A 62 -8.45 11.01 4.97
C SER A 62 -7.46 10.20 5.83
N ALA A 63 -7.22 10.63 7.08
CA ALA A 63 -6.37 9.91 8.03
C ALA A 63 -6.92 8.50 8.37
N LYS A 64 -8.25 8.34 8.43
CA LYS A 64 -8.87 7.01 8.57
C LYS A 64 -8.57 6.12 7.36
N MET A 65 -8.62 6.68 6.15
CA MET A 65 -8.28 5.94 4.92
C MET A 65 -6.80 5.55 4.86
N VAL A 66 -5.89 6.40 5.33
CA VAL A 66 -4.47 6.06 5.47
C VAL A 66 -4.29 4.86 6.41
N THR A 67 -5.00 4.85 7.53
CA THR A 67 -4.94 3.75 8.52
C THR A 67 -5.51 2.43 7.98
N ASP A 68 -6.66 2.46 7.30
CA ASP A 68 -7.26 1.28 6.65
C ASP A 68 -6.33 0.69 5.61
N THR A 69 -5.85 1.53 4.69
CA THR A 69 -4.99 1.08 3.60
C THR A 69 -3.63 0.60 4.09
N ALA A 70 -3.06 1.19 5.14
CA ALA A 70 -1.86 0.67 5.79
C ALA A 70 -2.08 -0.75 6.36
N SER A 71 -3.21 -0.96 7.04
CA SER A 71 -3.55 -2.26 7.63
C SER A 71 -3.71 -3.33 6.54
N ARG A 72 -4.45 -3.02 5.47
CA ARG A 72 -4.64 -3.92 4.32
C ARG A 72 -3.35 -4.17 3.56
N LEU A 73 -2.49 -3.15 3.41
CA LEU A 73 -1.16 -3.29 2.81
C LEU A 73 -0.28 -4.23 3.64
N GLY A 74 -0.27 -4.08 4.96
CA GLY A 74 0.51 -4.95 5.85
C GLY A 74 0.14 -6.42 5.70
N VAL A 75 -1.16 -6.73 5.61
CA VAL A 75 -1.65 -8.11 5.38
C VAL A 75 -1.13 -8.66 4.05
N ILE A 76 -1.32 -7.94 2.94
CA ILE A 76 -0.91 -8.46 1.62
C ILE A 76 0.62 -8.54 1.48
N VAL A 77 1.37 -7.66 2.14
CA VAL A 77 2.84 -7.71 2.21
C VAL A 77 3.29 -8.97 2.92
N GLN A 78 2.65 -9.32 4.04
CA GLN A 78 2.95 -10.55 4.76
C GLN A 78 2.65 -11.79 3.91
N GLU A 79 1.49 -11.82 3.25
CA GLU A 79 1.16 -12.92 2.33
C GLU A 79 2.14 -13.01 1.14
N LEU A 80 2.63 -11.87 0.64
CA LEU A 80 3.64 -11.83 -0.43
C LEU A 80 4.98 -12.41 0.06
N ARG A 81 5.40 -12.08 1.29
CA ARG A 81 6.59 -12.68 1.92
C ARG A 81 6.47 -14.19 2.02
N GLU A 82 5.33 -14.69 2.47
CA GLU A 82 5.09 -16.12 2.64
C GLU A 82 5.14 -16.90 1.32
N ILE A 83 4.56 -16.34 0.24
CA ILE A 83 4.63 -17.00 -1.06
C ILE A 83 6.03 -16.97 -1.66
N ILE A 84 6.80 -15.88 -1.44
CA ILE A 84 8.21 -15.80 -1.85
C ILE A 84 9.03 -16.87 -1.14
N LEU A 85 8.89 -17.01 0.19
CA LEU A 85 9.58 -18.06 0.96
C LEU A 85 9.19 -19.48 0.51
N SER A 86 7.95 -19.67 0.06
CA SER A 86 7.52 -20.94 -0.51
C SER A 86 8.15 -21.19 -1.89
N ALA A 87 8.27 -20.15 -2.72
CA ALA A 87 8.91 -20.21 -4.03
C ALA A 87 10.42 -20.46 -3.95
N GLU A 88 11.12 -19.95 -2.94
CA GLU A 88 12.57 -20.18 -2.74
C GLU A 88 12.92 -21.66 -2.49
N LYS A 89 11.95 -22.46 -2.05
CA LYS A 89 12.12 -23.90 -1.84
C LYS A 89 11.99 -24.70 -3.13
N ASP A 90 11.52 -24.09 -4.22
CA ASP A 90 11.36 -24.73 -5.52
C ASP A 90 12.47 -24.28 -6.49
N PRO A 91 13.45 -25.14 -6.82
CA PRO A 91 14.54 -24.81 -7.74
C PRO A 91 14.06 -24.35 -9.12
N ALA A 92 12.86 -24.77 -9.56
CA ALA A 92 12.30 -24.35 -10.85
C ALA A 92 11.89 -22.87 -10.88
N LEU A 93 11.80 -22.22 -9.72
CA LEU A 93 11.45 -20.80 -9.58
C LEU A 93 12.64 -19.90 -9.25
N ALA A 94 13.86 -20.45 -9.14
CA ALA A 94 15.04 -19.71 -8.72
C ALA A 94 15.37 -18.52 -9.65
N GLU A 95 15.19 -18.71 -10.96
CA GLU A 95 15.43 -17.69 -12.00
C GLU A 95 14.12 -17.22 -12.66
N ASP A 96 12.98 -17.47 -12.01
CA ASP A 96 11.67 -17.13 -12.57
C ASP A 96 11.41 -15.62 -12.51
N GLU A 97 10.87 -15.06 -13.60
CA GLU A 97 10.60 -13.63 -13.72
C GLU A 97 9.53 -13.15 -12.71
N ASP A 98 8.51 -13.97 -12.45
CA ASP A 98 7.48 -13.62 -11.46
C ASP A 98 8.07 -13.64 -10.04
N MET A 99 9.08 -14.48 -9.78
CA MET A 99 9.81 -14.52 -8.51
C MET A 99 10.68 -13.27 -8.30
N MET A 100 11.43 -12.85 -9.32
CA MET A 100 12.23 -11.61 -9.27
C MET A 100 11.34 -10.38 -9.06
N LYS A 101 10.27 -10.25 -9.84
CA LYS A 101 9.29 -9.16 -9.72
C LYS A 101 8.59 -9.13 -8.36
N ALA A 102 8.31 -10.29 -7.78
CA ALA A 102 7.73 -10.38 -6.45
C ALA A 102 8.68 -9.84 -5.37
N LYS A 103 9.98 -10.15 -5.46
CA LYS A 103 11.00 -9.60 -4.56
C LYS A 103 11.16 -8.10 -4.70
N GLU A 104 11.24 -7.59 -5.92
CA GLU A 104 11.29 -6.13 -6.20
C GLU A 104 10.05 -5.42 -5.64
N THR A 105 8.86 -5.99 -5.90
CA THR A 105 7.61 -5.43 -5.37
C THR A 105 7.66 -5.41 -3.85
N LEU A 106 8.07 -6.51 -3.22
CA LEU A 106 8.15 -6.61 -1.77
C LEU A 106 9.08 -5.55 -1.17
N GLU A 107 10.25 -5.31 -1.77
CA GLU A 107 11.18 -4.26 -1.34
C GLU A 107 10.52 -2.87 -1.40
N GLU A 108 9.86 -2.56 -2.52
CA GLU A 108 9.23 -1.25 -2.71
C GLU A 108 8.07 -0.98 -1.74
N VAL A 109 7.28 -2.01 -1.41
CA VAL A 109 6.09 -1.84 -0.57
C VAL A 109 6.35 -2.06 0.93
N SER A 110 7.57 -2.50 1.29
CA SER A 110 7.98 -2.65 2.69
C SER A 110 8.52 -1.31 3.20
N ILE A 111 7.60 -0.47 3.68
CA ILE A 111 7.90 0.81 4.34
C ILE A 111 7.99 0.63 5.85
#